data_AF-A0A2X3K6Z4-F1
#
_entry.id   AF-A0A2X3K6Z4-F1
#
_cell.length_a   1.000
_cell.length_b   1.000
_cell.length_c   1.000
_cell.angle_alpha   90.00
_cell.angle_beta   90.00
_cell.angle_gamma   90.00
#
_symmetry.space_group_name_H-M   'P 1'
#
loop_
_entity.id
_entity.type
_entity.pdbx_description
1 polymer ?
#
loop_
_entity_poly.entity_id
_entity_poly.type
_entity_poly.pdbx_seq_one_letter_code
_entity_poly.pdbx_strand_id
1 'polypeptide(L)'
;MALFGVAGIVVTLVMLIVRSIFKRDGGKKRLWIIGAASLVLFIVGVVTGIWSVPDGYNAGQQVAEVSEPVSLQQEQEQKPEQEIEQPSTPEQSAVTPIEEEQVFQKEEKPKPYQEWLKSTVEAEIGAESNLNLPRVAGIDFENGDESKPVISLVADDNLTINLVRTVMLFDATNVFKAIFADGRAKVVTIVWGRPVTDKYGNTKMKAVMGIEMSRDTANKINWSNFLHSNLPKVADDFYEAPQSEW
;
A
#
# COMPACT_ATOMS: atom_id res chain seq x y z
N MET A 1 -19.86 31.62 -40.75
CA MET A 1 -19.22 30.43 -41.37
C MET A 1 -17.75 30.70 -41.75
N ALA A 2 -16.90 31.09 -40.81
CA ALA A 2 -15.46 31.33 -41.07
C ALA A 2 -14.52 30.54 -40.14
N LEU A 3 -15.02 30.02 -39.02
CA LEU A 3 -14.23 29.29 -38.03
C LEU A 3 -13.89 27.84 -38.43
N PHE A 4 -14.76 27.18 -39.20
CA PHE A 4 -14.50 25.80 -39.67
C PHE A 4 -13.42 25.71 -40.76
N GLY A 5 -13.21 26.78 -41.54
CA GLY A 5 -12.17 26.82 -42.56
C GLY A 5 -10.77 26.83 -41.96
N VAL A 6 -10.57 27.60 -40.88
CA VAL A 6 -9.26 27.72 -40.22
C VAL A 6 -8.87 26.43 -39.51
N ALA A 7 -9.81 25.78 -38.83
CA ALA A 7 -9.56 24.50 -38.17
C ALA A 7 -9.20 23.38 -39.18
N GLY A 8 -9.88 23.32 -40.32
CA GLY A 8 -9.56 22.35 -41.38
C GLY A 8 -8.18 22.57 -42.00
N ILE A 9 -7.78 23.82 -42.19
CA ILE A 9 -6.45 24.18 -42.70
C ILE A 9 -5.34 23.80 -41.70
N VAL A 10 -5.58 23.98 -40.40
CA VAL A 10 -4.62 23.58 -39.36
C VAL A 10 -4.46 22.05 -39.31
N VAL A 11 -5.56 21.30 -39.36
CA VAL A 11 -5.50 19.82 -39.34
C VAL A 11 -4.80 19.27 -40.58
N THR A 12 -5.04 19.84 -41.75
CA THR A 12 -4.37 19.41 -43.00
C THR A 12 -2.88 19.74 -43.01
N LEU A 13 -2.48 20.89 -42.46
CA LEU A 13 -1.07 21.23 -42.24
C LEU A 13 -0.38 20.27 -41.28
N VAL A 14 -1.03 19.92 -40.17
CA VAL A 14 -0.50 18.96 -39.19
C VAL A 14 -0.36 17.58 -39.83
N MET A 15 -1.36 17.09 -40.57
CA MET A 15 -1.26 15.81 -41.26
C MET A 15 -0.17 15.79 -42.34
N LEU A 16 0.06 16.89 -43.06
CA LEU A 16 1.16 16.99 -44.04
C LEU A 16 2.53 16.96 -43.37
N ILE A 17 2.68 17.62 -42.22
CA ILE A 17 3.92 17.62 -41.43
C ILE A 17 4.19 16.21 -40.88
N VAL A 18 3.17 15.56 -40.31
CA VAL A 18 3.28 14.18 -39.81
C VAL A 18 3.61 13.20 -40.94
N ARG A 19 2.94 13.30 -42.09
CA ARG A 19 3.18 12.45 -43.28
C ARG A 19 4.56 12.69 -43.90
N SER A 20 5.08 13.90 -43.86
CA SER A 20 6.43 14.25 -44.33
C SER A 20 7.51 13.68 -43.41
N ILE A 21 7.27 13.69 -42.09
CA ILE A 21 8.21 13.17 -41.09
C ILE A 21 8.25 11.64 -41.09
N PHE A 22 7.11 10.96 -41.31
CA PHE A 22 7.04 9.49 -41.30
C PHE A 22 7.56 8.82 -42.58
N LYS A 23 7.67 9.52 -43.71
CA LYS A 23 8.07 8.90 -45.00
C LYS A 23 9.57 8.83 -45.28
N ARG A 24 10.46 9.28 -44.38
CA ARG A 24 11.91 9.26 -44.65
C ARG A 24 12.73 8.85 -43.44
N ASP A 25 13.65 7.94 -43.71
CA ASP A 25 14.50 7.12 -42.85
C ASP A 25 15.14 7.79 -41.62
N GLY A 26 15.37 6.98 -40.59
CA GLY A 26 15.63 7.36 -39.19
C GLY A 26 17.02 7.92 -38.91
N GLY A 27 17.09 9.20 -38.52
CA GLY A 27 18.31 9.86 -38.05
C GLY A 27 18.07 10.71 -36.79
N LYS A 28 19.00 10.60 -35.82
CA LYS A 28 18.95 11.17 -34.45
C LYS A 28 18.72 12.70 -34.35
N LYS A 29 18.77 13.44 -35.46
CA LYS A 29 18.47 14.88 -35.50
C LYS A 29 16.98 15.22 -35.34
N ARG A 30 16.09 14.22 -35.26
CA ARG A 30 14.63 14.40 -35.26
C ARG A 30 13.94 14.37 -33.90
N LEU A 31 14.62 13.91 -32.85
CA LEU A 31 14.09 13.99 -31.46
C LEU A 31 13.85 15.44 -31.03
N TRP A 32 14.72 16.36 -31.46
CA TRP A 32 14.61 17.78 -31.10
C TRP A 32 13.43 18.48 -31.79
N ILE A 33 13.05 18.03 -33.00
CA ILE A 33 11.92 18.60 -33.76
C ILE A 33 10.58 18.17 -33.15
N ILE A 34 10.48 16.92 -32.65
CA ILE A 34 9.29 16.42 -31.95
C ILE A 34 9.11 17.18 -30.63
N GLY A 35 10.19 17.38 -29.86
CA GLY A 35 10.15 18.19 -28.65
C GLY A 35 9.70 19.64 -28.88
N ALA A 36 10.19 20.27 -29.94
CA ALA A 36 9.79 21.63 -30.30
C ALA A 36 8.30 21.71 -30.71
N ALA A 37 7.79 20.72 -31.44
CA ALA A 37 6.38 20.66 -31.83
C ALA A 37 5.44 20.46 -30.62
N SER A 38 5.83 19.62 -29.66
CA SER A 38 5.09 19.40 -28.42
C SER A 38 5.01 20.67 -27.55
N LEU A 39 6.09 21.46 -27.48
CA LEU A 39 6.10 22.72 -26.73
C LEU A 39 5.14 23.76 -27.34
N VAL A 40 5.08 23.83 -28.67
CA VAL A 40 4.16 24.75 -29.36
C VAL A 40 2.70 24.34 -29.13
N LEU A 41 2.38 23.04 -29.17
CA LEU A 41 1.02 22.55 -28.88
C LEU A 41 0.62 22.79 -27.42
N PHE A 42 1.56 22.67 -26.47
CA PHE A 42 1.31 22.99 -25.07
C PHE A 42 0.99 24.48 -24.87
N ILE A 43 1.76 25.38 -25.49
CA ILE A 43 1.51 26.83 -25.42
C ILE A 43 0.15 27.18 -26.04
N VAL A 44 -0.20 26.56 -27.18
CA VAL A 44 -1.53 26.76 -27.79
C VAL A 44 -2.64 26.24 -26.88
N GLY A 45 -2.45 25.10 -26.19
CA GLY A 45 -3.41 24.57 -25.22
C GLY A 45 -3.65 25.49 -24.01
N VAL A 46 -2.59 26.13 -23.51
CA VAL A 46 -2.65 27.13 -22.42
C VAL A 46 -3.38 28.40 -22.90
N VAL A 47 -3.07 28.90 -24.09
CA VAL A 47 -3.67 30.14 -24.63
C VAL A 47 -5.14 29.94 -25.03
N THR A 48 -5.52 28.73 -25.47
CA THR A 48 -6.90 28.41 -25.89
C THR A 48 -7.82 27.98 -24.75
N GLY A 49 -7.31 27.86 -23.52
CA GLY A 49 -8.13 27.61 -22.32
C GLY A 49 -8.79 26.23 -22.26
N ILE A 50 -8.23 25.22 -22.93
CA ILE A 50 -8.79 23.85 -22.95
C ILE A 50 -8.56 23.12 -21.61
N TRP A 51 -7.70 23.66 -20.74
CA TRP A 51 -7.41 23.13 -19.40
C TRP A 51 -7.92 24.07 -18.31
N SER A 52 -9.24 24.19 -18.16
CA SER A 52 -9.82 24.76 -16.94
C SER A 52 -9.78 23.70 -15.85
N VAL A 53 -8.95 23.92 -14.82
CA VAL A 53 -8.90 23.14 -13.58
C VAL A 53 -10.18 23.40 -12.79
N PRO A 54 -10.98 22.40 -12.40
CA PRO A 54 -12.15 22.62 -11.55
C PRO A 54 -11.75 23.00 -10.12
N ASP A 55 -12.37 24.06 -9.58
CA ASP A 55 -12.14 24.62 -8.25
C ASP A 55 -12.49 23.64 -7.10
N GLY A 56 -11.57 22.73 -6.79
CA GLY A 56 -11.67 21.86 -5.61
C GLY A 56 -11.47 22.56 -4.26
N TYR A 57 -11.08 23.84 -4.26
CA TYR A 57 -10.74 24.61 -3.06
C TYR A 57 -11.98 25.13 -2.30
N ASN A 58 -13.09 25.41 -3.00
CA ASN A 58 -14.27 26.06 -2.40
C ASN A 58 -15.31 25.07 -1.82
N ALA A 59 -15.17 23.77 -2.11
CA ALA A 59 -16.08 22.73 -1.60
C ALA A 59 -15.79 22.32 -0.15
N GLY A 60 -14.55 22.53 0.34
CA GLY A 60 -14.15 22.15 1.70
C GLY A 60 -14.60 23.12 2.81
N GLN A 61 -14.87 24.39 2.49
CA GLN A 61 -15.25 25.38 3.49
C GLN A 61 -16.74 25.34 3.87
N GLN A 62 -17.60 24.76 3.05
CA GLN A 62 -19.04 24.72 3.32
C GLN A 62 -19.48 23.57 4.24
N VAL A 63 -18.56 22.65 4.58
CA VAL A 63 -18.85 21.50 5.46
C VAL A 63 -18.50 21.81 6.92
N ALA A 64 -17.79 22.90 7.19
CA ALA A 64 -17.31 23.25 8.53
C ALA A 64 -18.26 24.18 9.34
N GLU A 65 -19.35 24.69 8.75
CA GLU A 65 -20.18 25.73 9.38
C GLU A 65 -21.61 25.28 9.77
N VAL A 66 -21.88 23.98 9.83
CA VAL A 66 -23.17 23.50 10.36
C VAL A 66 -22.96 22.36 11.35
N SER A 67 -22.62 22.75 12.57
CA SER A 67 -22.74 21.91 13.77
C SER A 67 -23.98 22.34 14.54
N GLU A 68 -24.92 21.41 14.79
CA GLU A 68 -25.50 21.10 16.12
C GLU A 68 -26.43 19.86 16.06
N PRO A 69 -26.71 19.17 17.19
CA PRO A 69 -26.69 17.69 17.29
C PRO A 69 -28.03 17.03 17.66
N VAL A 70 -28.26 15.74 17.32
CA VAL A 70 -29.27 14.88 18.00
C VAL A 70 -28.85 13.39 18.00
N SER A 71 -29.17 12.75 19.12
CA SER A 71 -28.86 11.43 19.69
C SER A 71 -29.86 10.28 19.38
N LEU A 72 -29.53 9.06 19.89
CA LEU A 72 -30.33 7.82 20.11
C LEU A 72 -30.42 6.84 18.91
N GLN A 73 -30.43 5.50 18.99
CA GLN A 73 -30.04 4.39 19.91
C GLN A 73 -30.57 3.10 19.22
N GLN A 74 -29.77 2.01 19.16
CA GLN A 74 -30.07 0.53 19.16
C GLN A 74 -31.17 -0.05 18.21
N GLU A 75 -31.11 -1.26 17.61
CA GLU A 75 -30.95 -2.64 18.12
C GLU A 75 -30.96 -3.59 16.88
N GLN A 76 -29.96 -4.45 16.60
CA GLN A 76 -29.82 -5.90 16.88
C GLN A 76 -31.02 -6.85 16.66
N GLU A 77 -30.83 -7.91 15.83
CA GLU A 77 -31.32 -9.31 15.92
C GLU A 77 -30.91 -10.07 14.61
N GLN A 78 -30.55 -11.37 14.50
CA GLN A 78 -30.51 -12.53 15.41
C GLN A 78 -29.76 -13.73 14.77
N LYS A 79 -29.44 -14.71 15.63
CA LYS A 79 -28.79 -16.05 15.53
C LYS A 79 -29.66 -17.11 14.78
N PRO A 80 -29.20 -18.35 14.46
CA PRO A 80 -29.25 -19.50 15.41
C PRO A 80 -28.00 -20.45 15.31
N GLU A 81 -27.35 -20.93 16.38
CA GLU A 81 -27.69 -22.04 17.32
C GLU A 81 -27.68 -23.45 16.70
N GLN A 82 -26.68 -24.28 17.05
CA GLN A 82 -26.90 -25.65 17.56
C GLN A 82 -25.64 -26.30 18.17
N GLU A 83 -25.88 -26.85 19.37
CA GLU A 83 -25.12 -27.76 20.23
C GLU A 83 -25.03 -29.17 19.59
N ILE A 84 -24.04 -30.02 19.88
CA ILE A 84 -24.16 -31.19 20.79
C ILE A 84 -22.84 -32.01 20.82
N GLU A 85 -22.44 -32.34 22.07
CA GLU A 85 -21.74 -33.53 22.61
C GLU A 85 -20.22 -33.81 22.45
N GLN A 86 -19.58 -33.82 23.62
CA GLN A 86 -18.45 -34.63 24.09
C GLN A 86 -18.94 -36.03 24.55
N PRO A 87 -18.11 -37.11 24.64
CA PRO A 87 -17.18 -37.22 25.78
C PRO A 87 -15.91 -38.13 25.65
N SER A 88 -14.99 -37.93 26.62
CA SER A 88 -14.13 -38.91 27.34
C SER A 88 -12.96 -39.68 26.67
N THR A 89 -11.72 -39.19 26.89
CA THR A 89 -10.51 -39.72 27.61
C THR A 89 -10.57 -41.16 28.22
N PRO A 90 -9.46 -41.88 28.59
CA PRO A 90 -7.98 -41.66 28.53
C PRO A 90 -7.18 -42.83 27.92
N GLU A 91 -5.87 -42.67 27.64
CA GLU A 91 -4.84 -43.55 28.21
C GLU A 91 -3.40 -43.08 27.95
N GLN A 92 -2.59 -43.35 28.96
CA GLN A 92 -1.22 -42.94 29.23
C GLN A 92 -0.27 -44.07 28.83
N SER A 93 0.88 -43.77 28.23
CA SER A 93 2.04 -44.66 28.30
C SER A 93 3.35 -43.90 28.07
N ALA A 94 4.37 -44.43 28.72
CA ALA A 94 5.54 -43.77 29.27
C ALA A 94 6.82 -44.10 28.48
N VAL A 95 7.70 -43.10 28.40
CA VAL A 95 9.18 -43.16 28.60
C VAL A 95 10.08 -43.78 27.50
N THR A 96 10.96 -42.88 27.00
CA THR A 96 12.34 -42.92 26.43
C THR A 96 13.22 -44.16 26.76
N PRO A 97 14.34 -44.53 26.05
CA PRO A 97 15.41 -43.63 25.50
C PRO A 97 16.21 -44.02 24.21
N ILE A 98 16.81 -42.99 23.55
CA ILE A 98 18.18 -42.79 22.96
C ILE A 98 18.96 -44.06 22.53
N GLU A 99 19.52 -44.27 21.32
CA GLU A 99 20.52 -43.61 20.42
C GLU A 99 20.54 -44.49 19.13
N GLU A 100 20.83 -44.08 17.88
CA GLU A 100 22.10 -43.59 17.33
C GLU A 100 21.93 -43.42 15.79
N GLU A 101 22.87 -42.68 15.18
CA GLU A 101 23.24 -42.61 13.75
C GLU A 101 22.48 -41.67 12.79
N GLN A 102 23.24 -40.62 12.43
CA GLN A 102 22.98 -39.64 11.40
C GLN A 102 23.40 -40.15 10.02
N VAL A 103 22.60 -39.86 8.97
CA VAL A 103 23.13 -39.51 7.64
C VAL A 103 22.20 -38.51 6.93
N PHE A 104 22.65 -37.26 6.86
CA PHE A 104 22.64 -36.34 5.71
C PHE A 104 21.43 -36.35 4.75
N GLN A 105 20.52 -35.38 4.94
CA GLN A 105 19.90 -34.65 3.83
C GLN A 105 19.87 -33.16 4.19
N LYS A 106 20.72 -32.37 3.54
CA LYS A 106 20.50 -30.93 3.45
C LYS A 106 19.38 -30.73 2.44
N GLU A 107 18.15 -30.77 2.92
CA GLU A 107 16.97 -30.38 2.15
C GLU A 107 17.13 -28.93 1.72
N GLU A 108 17.20 -28.72 0.41
CA GLU A 108 17.18 -27.41 -0.21
C GLU A 108 15.75 -26.85 -0.05
N LYS A 109 15.57 -25.94 0.91
CA LYS A 109 14.27 -25.42 1.34
C LYS A 109 13.45 -24.91 0.13
N PRO A 110 12.13 -25.19 0.07
CA PRO A 110 11.23 -24.55 -0.89
C PRO A 110 11.35 -23.02 -0.74
N LYS A 111 11.12 -22.25 -1.82
CA LYS A 111 11.16 -20.77 -1.78
C LYS A 111 10.50 -20.28 -0.48
N PRO A 112 11.27 -19.73 0.47
CA PRO A 112 10.78 -19.56 1.83
C PRO A 112 9.55 -18.64 1.83
N TYR A 113 8.58 -18.89 2.71
CA TYR A 113 7.40 -18.01 2.85
C TYR A 113 7.79 -16.53 2.94
N GLN A 114 8.95 -16.26 3.54
CA GLN A 114 9.62 -14.97 3.57
C GLN A 114 9.86 -14.31 2.20
N GLU A 115 10.31 -15.06 1.18
CA GLU A 115 10.52 -14.54 -0.18
C GLU A 115 9.17 -14.19 -0.83
N TRP A 116 8.15 -15.02 -0.61
CA TRP A 116 6.80 -14.73 -1.07
C TRP A 116 6.26 -13.44 -0.41
N LEU A 117 6.35 -13.33 0.91
CA LEU A 117 5.92 -12.14 1.67
C LEU A 117 6.60 -10.88 1.15
N LYS A 118 7.92 -10.94 0.96
CA LYS A 118 8.69 -9.83 0.38
C LYS A 118 8.14 -9.45 -0.99
N SER A 119 8.00 -10.41 -1.91
CA SER A 119 7.51 -10.14 -3.26
C SER A 119 6.09 -9.57 -3.29
N THR A 120 5.21 -10.05 -2.38
CA THR A 120 3.84 -9.55 -2.24
C THR A 120 3.85 -8.09 -1.78
N VAL A 121 4.64 -7.75 -0.76
CA VAL A 121 4.78 -6.35 -0.31
C VAL A 121 5.31 -5.47 -1.44
N GLU A 122 6.40 -5.87 -2.10
CA GLU A 122 7.01 -5.08 -3.17
C GLU A 122 6.08 -4.89 -4.37
N ALA A 123 5.20 -5.86 -4.66
CA ALA A 123 4.19 -5.75 -5.70
C ALA A 123 3.06 -4.77 -5.35
N GLU A 124 2.65 -4.73 -4.08
CA GLU A 124 1.55 -3.87 -3.62
C GLU A 124 1.97 -2.40 -3.43
N ILE A 125 3.16 -2.17 -2.86
CA ILE A 125 3.57 -0.84 -2.39
C ILE A 125 4.96 -0.40 -2.88
N GLY A 126 5.57 -1.18 -3.79
CA GLY A 126 6.87 -0.87 -4.39
C GLY A 126 8.07 -1.43 -3.61
N ALA A 127 9.17 -1.66 -4.32
CA ALA A 127 10.40 -2.25 -3.75
C ALA A 127 11.24 -1.27 -2.93
N GLU A 128 11.07 0.03 -3.14
CA GLU A 128 11.84 1.09 -2.48
C GLU A 128 10.89 2.13 -1.89
N SER A 129 11.35 2.77 -0.82
CA SER A 129 10.76 4.01 -0.31
C SER A 129 11.27 5.22 -1.10
N ASN A 130 10.61 6.36 -0.98
CA ASN A 130 11.07 7.64 -1.54
C ASN A 130 12.31 8.21 -0.83
N LEU A 131 12.79 7.52 0.22
CA LEU A 131 14.08 7.74 0.86
C LEU A 131 15.22 6.98 0.17
N ASN A 132 14.93 6.26 -0.93
CA ASN A 132 15.84 5.35 -1.62
C ASN A 132 16.38 4.24 -0.71
N LEU A 133 15.57 3.80 0.26
CA LEU A 133 15.82 2.65 1.11
C LEU A 133 14.91 1.49 0.68
N PRO A 134 15.36 0.22 0.78
CA PRO A 134 14.50 -0.93 0.53
C PRO A 134 13.21 -0.87 1.35
N ARG A 135 12.06 -1.10 0.71
CA ARG A 135 10.75 -1.03 1.36
C ARG A 135 10.63 -2.04 2.49
N VAL A 136 11.11 -3.27 2.25
CA VAL A 136 11.13 -4.34 3.25
C VAL A 136 12.47 -4.29 3.98
N ALA A 137 12.46 -3.80 5.23
CA ALA A 137 13.63 -3.77 6.10
C ALA A 137 13.92 -5.13 6.75
N GLY A 138 12.88 -5.92 7.00
CA GLY A 138 13.01 -7.25 7.61
C GLY A 138 11.68 -8.01 7.60
N ILE A 139 11.78 -9.33 7.64
CA ILE A 139 10.64 -10.23 7.82
C ILE A 139 11.09 -11.29 8.82
N ASP A 140 10.39 -11.35 9.94
CA ASP A 140 10.55 -12.31 11.01
C ASP A 140 9.22 -13.04 11.26
N PHE A 141 9.23 -13.95 12.22
CA PHE A 141 8.06 -14.73 12.61
C PHE A 141 7.92 -14.74 14.12
N GLU A 142 6.73 -14.44 14.63
CA GLU A 142 6.48 -14.36 16.07
C GLU A 142 6.81 -15.72 16.72
N ASN A 143 7.80 -15.74 17.63
CA ASN A 143 8.29 -16.97 18.27
C ASN A 143 8.69 -18.09 17.27
N GLY A 144 9.04 -17.73 16.03
CA GLY A 144 9.36 -18.69 14.96
C GLY A 144 8.16 -19.35 14.30
N ASP A 145 6.92 -18.95 14.62
CA ASP A 145 5.70 -19.46 13.99
C ASP A 145 5.51 -18.83 12.61
N GLU A 146 5.74 -19.60 11.54
CA GLU A 146 5.59 -19.11 10.16
C GLU A 146 4.18 -18.61 9.85
N SER A 147 3.15 -19.01 10.60
CA SER A 147 1.80 -18.47 10.43
C SER A 147 1.61 -17.07 11.03
N LYS A 148 2.64 -16.51 11.68
CA LYS A 148 2.60 -15.19 12.31
C LYS A 148 3.75 -14.28 11.87
N PRO A 149 3.80 -13.89 10.58
CA PRO A 149 4.83 -13.00 10.08
C PRO A 149 4.79 -11.62 10.73
N VAL A 150 5.98 -11.12 11.06
CA VAL A 150 6.25 -9.74 11.47
C VAL A 150 7.06 -9.07 10.37
N ILE A 151 6.48 -8.07 9.72
CA ILE A 151 7.02 -7.43 8.53
C ILE A 151 7.43 -6.00 8.89
N SER A 152 8.74 -5.75 8.88
CA SER A 152 9.30 -4.42 9.11
C SER A 152 9.44 -3.68 7.79
N LEU A 153 8.75 -2.55 7.66
CA LEU A 153 8.67 -1.74 6.44
C LEU A 153 9.28 -0.35 6.66
N VAL A 154 9.92 0.20 5.64
CA VAL A 154 10.38 1.60 5.63
C VAL A 154 9.28 2.49 5.09
N ALA A 155 8.84 3.47 5.88
CA ALA A 155 7.82 4.42 5.46
C ALA A 155 8.38 5.48 4.51
N ASP A 156 7.55 5.90 3.56
CA ASP A 156 7.82 7.06 2.74
C ASP A 156 7.78 8.35 3.56
N ASP A 157 8.59 9.33 3.18
CA ASP A 157 8.49 10.68 3.69
C ASP A 157 7.43 11.49 2.92
N ASN A 158 6.91 12.56 3.52
CA ASN A 158 5.93 13.39 2.85
C ASN A 158 5.89 14.82 3.42
N LEU A 159 5.14 15.71 2.77
CA LEU A 159 5.03 17.13 3.14
C LEU A 159 4.58 17.36 4.58
N THR A 160 3.77 16.46 5.14
CA THR A 160 3.29 16.53 6.52
C THR A 160 3.26 15.15 7.14
N ILE A 161 3.41 15.09 8.47
CA ILE A 161 3.35 13.83 9.22
C ILE A 161 1.96 13.16 9.07
N ASN A 162 0.88 13.94 9.03
CA ASN A 162 -0.46 13.40 8.77
C ASN A 162 -0.58 12.70 7.41
N LEU A 163 0.12 13.20 6.39
CA LEU A 163 0.15 12.56 5.09
C LEU A 163 1.00 11.29 5.09
N VAL A 164 2.15 11.30 5.77
CA VAL A 164 2.94 10.08 6.02
C VAL A 164 2.08 9.01 6.70
N ARG A 165 1.37 9.38 7.77
CA ARG A 165 0.43 8.51 8.49
C ARG A 165 -0.63 7.93 7.57
N THR A 166 -1.23 8.76 6.74
CA THR A 166 -2.29 8.37 5.81
C THR A 166 -1.79 7.34 4.80
N VAL A 167 -0.60 7.57 4.23
CA VAL A 167 0.03 6.64 3.28
C VAL A 167 0.38 5.32 3.96
N MET A 168 0.96 5.33 5.17
CA MET A 168 1.27 4.09 5.89
C MET A 168 0.02 3.23 6.16
N LEU A 169 -1.10 3.86 6.54
CA LEU A 169 -2.36 3.14 6.75
C LEU A 169 -2.94 2.59 5.44
N PHE A 170 -2.86 3.37 4.36
CA PHE A 170 -3.29 2.95 3.03
C PHE A 170 -2.47 1.75 2.54
N ASP A 171 -1.15 1.86 2.59
CA ASP A 171 -0.21 0.82 2.20
C ASP A 171 -0.38 -0.44 3.05
N ALA A 172 -0.49 -0.30 4.37
CA ALA A 172 -0.75 -1.42 5.26
C ALA A 172 -2.07 -2.13 4.93
N THR A 173 -3.12 -1.38 4.57
CA THR A 173 -4.41 -1.95 4.15
C THR A 173 -4.24 -2.84 2.91
N ASN A 174 -3.49 -2.37 1.90
CA ASN A 174 -3.25 -3.15 0.68
C ASN A 174 -2.41 -4.40 0.98
N VAL A 175 -1.36 -4.25 1.79
CA VAL A 175 -0.50 -5.36 2.20
C VAL A 175 -1.28 -6.42 2.98
N PHE A 176 -2.09 -6.03 3.97
CA PHE A 176 -2.94 -6.98 4.70
C PHE A 176 -3.89 -7.73 3.77
N LYS A 177 -4.57 -7.00 2.89
CA LYS A 177 -5.47 -7.60 1.89
C LYS A 177 -4.77 -8.66 1.04
N ALA A 178 -3.57 -8.34 0.54
CA ALA A 178 -2.79 -9.24 -0.30
C ALA A 178 -2.26 -10.45 0.48
N ILE A 179 -1.78 -10.26 1.71
CA ILE A 179 -1.25 -11.35 2.53
C ILE A 179 -2.37 -12.29 2.99
N PHE A 180 -3.52 -11.78 3.43
CA PHE A 180 -4.63 -12.61 3.89
C PHE A 180 -5.38 -13.33 2.77
N ALA A 181 -5.21 -12.90 1.52
CA ALA A 181 -5.66 -13.65 0.34
C ALA A 181 -4.92 -14.99 0.21
N ASP A 182 -3.71 -15.11 0.76
CA ASP A 182 -3.02 -16.38 0.95
C ASP A 182 -3.46 -17.04 2.26
N GLY A 183 -3.58 -18.37 2.28
CA GLY A 183 -4.12 -19.11 3.43
C GLY A 183 -3.15 -19.33 4.60
N ARG A 184 -1.85 -18.98 4.46
CA ARG A 184 -0.82 -19.36 5.45
C ARG A 184 -0.82 -18.52 6.73
N ALA A 185 -1.04 -17.21 6.62
CA ALA A 185 -0.98 -16.31 7.78
C ALA A 185 -2.21 -16.48 8.71
N LYS A 186 -2.01 -16.69 10.00
CA LYS A 186 -3.06 -16.58 11.02
C LYS A 186 -3.07 -15.18 11.66
N VAL A 187 -1.91 -14.57 11.81
CA VAL A 187 -1.71 -13.21 12.32
C VAL A 187 -0.66 -12.54 11.45
N VAL A 188 -0.79 -11.26 11.16
CA VAL A 188 0.20 -10.48 10.44
C VAL A 188 0.44 -9.22 11.24
N THR A 189 1.71 -8.90 11.49
CA THR A 189 2.12 -7.66 12.14
C THR A 189 2.93 -6.84 11.16
N ILE A 190 2.50 -5.62 10.86
CA ILE A 190 3.23 -4.65 10.05
C ILE A 190 3.83 -3.60 10.98
N VAL A 191 5.14 -3.42 10.91
CA VAL A 191 5.88 -2.41 11.68
C VAL A 191 6.50 -1.41 10.73
N TRP A 192 6.03 -0.17 10.75
CA TRP A 192 6.58 0.93 9.98
C TRP A 192 7.74 1.60 10.73
N GLY A 193 8.88 1.70 10.06
CA GLY A 193 10.08 2.37 10.52
C GLY A 193 10.38 3.64 9.72
N ARG A 194 10.94 4.64 10.39
CA ARG A 194 11.52 5.84 9.79
C ARG A 194 12.94 6.09 10.29
N PRO A 195 13.84 6.62 9.43
CA PRO A 195 15.13 7.10 9.88
C PRO A 195 14.96 8.40 10.69
N VAL A 196 15.35 8.37 11.95
CA VAL A 196 15.32 9.53 12.86
C VAL A 196 16.76 9.93 13.16
N THR A 197 17.07 11.21 12.96
CA THR A 197 18.39 11.79 13.20
C THR A 197 18.42 12.51 14.55
N ASP A 198 19.36 12.12 15.42
CA ASP A 198 19.53 12.77 16.72
C ASP A 198 20.20 14.16 16.60
N LYS A 199 20.25 14.90 17.72
CA LYS A 199 20.88 16.24 17.78
C LYS A 199 22.38 16.25 17.46
N TYR A 200 23.01 15.07 17.40
CA TYR A 200 24.43 14.89 17.08
C TYR A 200 24.63 14.45 15.62
N GLY A 201 23.56 14.29 14.84
CA GLY A 201 23.62 13.88 13.44
C GLY A 201 23.63 12.36 13.21
N ASN A 202 23.40 11.54 14.24
CA ASN A 202 23.32 10.08 14.06
C ASN A 202 21.91 9.68 13.65
N THR A 203 21.78 9.01 12.52
CA THR A 203 20.51 8.48 12.03
C THR A 203 20.31 7.03 12.44
N LYS A 204 19.13 6.70 12.98
CA LYS A 204 18.72 5.32 13.30
C LYS A 204 17.30 5.07 12.82
N MET A 205 17.02 3.84 12.37
CA MET A 205 15.66 3.42 12.06
C MET A 205 14.88 3.26 13.37
N LYS A 206 13.73 3.92 13.47
CA LYS A 206 12.83 3.87 14.62
C LYS A 206 11.43 3.45 14.17
N ALA A 207 10.81 2.52 14.89
CA ALA A 207 9.43 2.15 14.66
C ALA A 207 8.49 3.29 15.07
N VAL A 208 7.60 3.70 14.17
CA VAL A 208 6.66 4.81 14.36
C VAL A 208 5.20 4.37 14.34
N MET A 209 4.91 3.21 13.75
CA MET A 209 3.56 2.62 13.74
C MET A 209 3.66 1.10 13.70
N GLY A 210 2.86 0.42 14.51
CA GLY A 210 2.70 -1.04 14.52
C GLY A 210 1.23 -1.39 14.36
N ILE A 211 0.93 -2.36 13.51
CA ILE A 211 -0.44 -2.81 13.25
C ILE A 211 -0.44 -4.33 13.25
N GLU A 212 -1.21 -4.93 14.14
CA GLU A 212 -1.42 -6.37 14.19
C GLU A 212 -2.85 -6.71 13.80
N MET A 213 -2.99 -7.70 12.94
CA MET A 213 -4.29 -8.20 12.51
C MET A 213 -4.26 -9.71 12.40
N SER A 214 -5.29 -10.35 12.91
CA SER A 214 -5.58 -11.77 12.79
C SER A 214 -6.40 -12.04 11.53
N ARG A 215 -6.36 -13.28 11.06
CA ARG A 215 -7.22 -13.76 9.97
C ARG A 215 -8.70 -13.61 10.30
N ASP A 216 -9.09 -13.81 11.55
CA ASP A 216 -10.49 -13.67 11.97
C ASP A 216 -10.97 -12.23 11.82
N THR A 217 -10.13 -11.26 12.16
CA THR A 217 -10.40 -9.84 11.94
C THR A 217 -10.39 -9.51 10.45
N ALA A 218 -9.39 -10.00 9.70
CA ALA A 218 -9.30 -9.82 8.24
C ALA A 218 -10.52 -10.36 7.49
N ASN A 219 -11.09 -11.49 7.93
CA ASN A 219 -12.26 -12.12 7.33
C ASN A 219 -13.57 -11.32 7.55
N LYS A 220 -13.61 -10.44 8.56
CA LYS A 220 -14.76 -9.55 8.81
C LYS A 220 -14.71 -8.29 7.95
N ILE A 221 -13.56 -7.96 7.37
CA ILE A 221 -13.37 -6.73 6.59
C ILE A 221 -13.91 -6.89 5.16
N ASN A 222 -14.78 -5.97 4.75
CA ASN A 222 -15.11 -5.80 3.34
C ASN A 222 -14.02 -4.99 2.63
N TRP A 223 -12.98 -5.69 2.15
CA TRP A 223 -11.80 -5.10 1.49
C TRP A 223 -12.10 -4.28 0.21
N SER A 224 -13.32 -4.33 -0.33
CA SER A 224 -13.71 -3.52 -1.49
C SER A 224 -14.14 -2.10 -1.10
N ASN A 225 -14.65 -1.92 0.12
CA ASN A 225 -15.20 -0.66 0.63
C ASN A 225 -14.54 -0.23 1.94
N PHE A 226 -13.44 -0.89 2.34
CA PHE A 226 -12.76 -0.59 3.58
C PHE A 226 -11.94 0.70 3.46
N LEU A 227 -12.17 1.63 4.37
CA LEU A 227 -11.39 2.86 4.48
C LEU A 227 -10.16 2.60 5.35
N HIS A 228 -8.97 2.86 4.83
CA HIS A 228 -7.70 2.69 5.56
C HIS A 228 -7.66 3.47 6.88
N SER A 229 -8.40 4.59 6.99
CA SER A 229 -8.54 5.35 8.23
C SER A 229 -9.26 4.61 9.35
N ASN A 230 -9.97 3.50 9.05
CA ASN A 230 -10.58 2.61 10.04
C ASN A 230 -9.60 1.56 10.57
N LEU A 231 -8.44 1.35 9.93
CA LEU A 231 -7.46 0.34 10.33
C LEU A 231 -7.07 0.44 11.82
N PRO A 232 -6.82 1.65 12.40
CA PRO A 232 -6.52 1.79 13.83
C PRO A 232 -7.64 1.38 14.79
N LYS A 233 -8.88 1.21 14.30
CA LYS A 233 -10.05 0.87 15.12
C LYS A 233 -10.43 -0.61 15.02
N VAL A 234 -10.00 -1.28 13.96
CA VAL A 234 -10.41 -2.67 13.67
C VAL A 234 -9.26 -3.65 13.79
N ALA A 235 -8.01 -3.19 13.71
CA ALA A 235 -6.84 -4.01 13.99
C ALA A 235 -6.91 -4.56 15.42
N ASP A 236 -6.34 -5.76 15.61
CA ASP A 236 -6.35 -6.42 16.91
C ASP A 236 -5.40 -5.72 17.89
N ASP A 237 -4.29 -5.19 17.37
CA ASP A 237 -3.44 -4.22 18.08
C ASP A 237 -3.01 -3.08 17.14
N PHE A 238 -2.90 -1.88 17.71
CA PHE A 238 -2.46 -0.69 17.00
C PHE A 238 -1.63 0.20 17.92
N TYR A 239 -0.38 0.40 17.51
CA TYR A 239 0.55 1.32 18.15
C TYR A 239 0.93 2.45 17.19
N GLU A 240 1.00 3.67 17.72
CA GLU A 240 1.51 4.83 17.01
C GLU A 240 2.40 5.65 17.95
N ALA A 241 3.63 5.90 17.54
CA ALA A 241 4.55 6.73 18.30
C ALA A 241 4.06 8.20 18.33
N PRO A 242 4.38 8.98 19.37
CA PRO A 242 4.10 10.41 19.39
C PRO A 242 4.64 11.09 18.13
N GLN A 243 3.86 11.99 17.52
CA GLN A 243 4.22 12.64 16.24
C GLN A 243 5.54 13.43 16.31
N SER A 244 5.96 13.86 17.50
CA SER A 244 7.26 14.49 17.74
C SER A 244 8.46 13.55 17.58
N GLU A 245 8.20 12.25 17.46
CA GLU A 245 9.21 11.19 17.35
C GLU A 245 9.33 10.63 15.93
N TRP A 246 8.58 11.20 14.98
CA TRP A 246 8.54 10.81 13.59
C TRP A 246 9.66 11.45 12.78
#